data_AF-A0A0A9WC58-F1
#
_entry.id   AF-A0A0A9WC58-F1
#
_cell.length_a   1.000
_cell.length_b   1.000
_cell.length_c   1.000
_cell.angle_alpha   90.00
_cell.angle_beta   90.00
_cell.angle_gamma   90.00
#
_symmetry.space_group_name_H-M   'P 1'
#
loop_
_entity.id
_entity.type
_entity.pdbx_description
1 polymer ?
#
loop_
_entity_poly.entity_id
_entity_poly.type
_entity_poly.pdbx_seq_one_letter_code
_entity_poly.pdbx_strand_id
1 'polypeptide(L)'
;RFGDKQLLITRHYNELTQIRKAEKHVASLRATYDRVEQHMRSLQNLGESTEQNLFVTIIMSKFPPSINLEIEKNRTDEILTPNNLLKALNRLISAQERVFTNFRSDQTSSKFQSQHYTTEAL
;
A
#
# COMPACT_ATOMS: atom_id res chain seq x y z
N ARG A 1 -25.75 -4.77 -23.76
CA ARG A 1 -26.14 -4.87 -22.32
C ARG A 1 -25.42 -3.75 -21.56
N PHE A 2 -26.01 -2.55 -21.47
CA PHE A 2 -25.43 -1.42 -20.71
C PHE A 2 -25.59 -1.59 -19.19
N GLY A 3 -26.64 -2.30 -18.75
CA GLY A 3 -26.89 -2.57 -17.32
C GLY A 3 -25.77 -3.36 -16.63
N ASP A 4 -25.13 -4.30 -17.32
CA ASP A 4 -24.03 -5.08 -16.74
C ASP A 4 -22.79 -4.22 -16.47
N LYS A 5 -22.48 -3.28 -17.39
CA LYS A 5 -21.35 -2.37 -17.24
C LYS A 5 -21.56 -1.41 -16.06
N GLN A 6 -22.74 -0.80 -15.98
CA GLN A 6 -23.06 0.14 -14.89
C GLN A 6 -23.04 -0.57 -13.53
N LEU A 7 -23.55 -1.80 -13.46
CA LEU A 7 -23.50 -2.62 -12.25
C LEU A 7 -22.07 -2.88 -11.79
N LEU A 8 -21.16 -3.21 -12.71
CA LEU A 8 -19.74 -3.41 -12.41
C LEU A 8 -19.08 -2.12 -11.91
N ILE A 9 -19.35 -0.99 -12.56
CA ILE A 9 -18.85 0.33 -12.12
C ILE A 9 -19.29 0.59 -10.68
N THR A 10 -20.60 0.51 -10.40
CA THR A 10 -21.14 0.72 -9.05
C THR A 10 -20.53 -0.24 -8.03
N ARG A 11 -20.32 -1.51 -8.40
CA ARG A 11 -19.65 -2.48 -7.54
C ARG A 11 -18.23 -2.05 -7.17
N HIS A 12 -17.41 -1.63 -8.14
CA HIS A 12 -16.04 -1.19 -7.85
C HIS A 12 -16.00 0.08 -6.98
N TYR A 13 -16.91 1.04 -7.18
CA TYR A 13 -17.04 2.20 -6.29
C TYR A 13 -17.41 1.77 -4.85
N ASN A 14 -18.40 0.88 -4.71
CA ASN A 14 -18.82 0.37 -3.40
C ASN A 14 -17.69 -0.39 -2.70
N GLU A 15 -17.04 -1.31 -3.40
CA GLU A 15 -15.93 -2.08 -2.83
C GLU A 15 -14.77 -1.15 -2.42
N LEU A 16 -14.40 -0.18 -3.27
CA LEU A 16 -13.36 0.81 -2.97
C LEU A 16 -13.67 1.62 -1.71
N THR A 17 -14.91 2.07 -1.54
CA THR A 17 -15.34 2.82 -0.34
C THR A 17 -15.45 1.95 0.91
N GLN A 18 -15.70 0.65 0.77
CA GLN A 18 -15.81 -0.30 1.87
C GLN A 18 -14.47 -0.93 2.30
N ILE A 19 -13.37 -0.69 1.56
CA ILE A 19 -12.03 -1.09 1.98
C ILE A 19 -11.79 -0.57 3.41
N ARG A 20 -11.41 -1.48 4.31
CA ARG A 20 -11.03 -1.14 5.68
C ARG A 20 -9.72 -0.34 5.66
N LYS A 21 -9.62 0.64 6.57
CA LYS A 21 -8.35 1.35 6.77
C LYS A 21 -7.25 0.35 7.12
N ALA A 22 -6.09 0.49 6.49
CA ALA A 22 -4.93 -0.32 6.76
C ALA A 22 -4.42 -0.12 8.19
N GLU A 23 -3.87 -1.17 8.77
CA GLU A 23 -3.03 -1.07 9.96
C GLU A 23 -1.65 -0.51 9.59
N LYS A 24 -0.86 -0.14 10.61
CA LYS A 24 0.46 0.49 10.43
C LYS A 24 1.53 -0.48 9.94
N HIS A 25 1.32 -1.79 10.06
CA HIS A 25 2.32 -2.78 9.67
C HIS A 25 2.32 -3.01 8.16
N VAL A 26 3.50 -3.26 7.60
CA VAL A 26 3.75 -3.23 6.15
C VAL A 26 2.84 -4.17 5.34
N ALA A 27 2.56 -5.37 5.85
CA ALA A 27 1.67 -6.33 5.18
C ALA A 27 0.24 -5.81 5.03
N SER A 28 -0.30 -5.09 6.03
CA SER A 28 -1.64 -4.50 5.91
C SER A 28 -1.65 -3.34 4.93
N LEU A 29 -0.59 -2.52 4.92
CA LEU A 29 -0.45 -1.41 3.98
C LEU A 29 -0.43 -1.92 2.53
N ARG A 30 0.36 -2.96 2.24
CA ARG A 30 0.45 -3.60 0.93
C ARG A 30 -0.91 -4.16 0.49
N ALA A 31 -1.55 -4.97 1.33
CA ALA A 31 -2.85 -5.58 1.00
C ALA A 31 -3.94 -4.52 0.73
N THR A 32 -3.95 -3.42 1.47
CA THR A 32 -4.87 -2.30 1.24
C THR A 32 -4.54 -1.56 -0.06
N TYR A 33 -3.25 -1.29 -0.33
CA TYR A 33 -2.81 -0.67 -1.58
C TYR A 33 -3.22 -1.50 -2.81
N ASP A 34 -2.94 -2.80 -2.82
CA ASP A 34 -3.21 -3.67 -3.97
C ASP A 34 -4.71 -3.70 -4.28
N ARG A 35 -5.56 -3.73 -3.25
CA ARG A 35 -7.03 -3.66 -3.40
C ARG A 35 -7.48 -2.32 -3.98
N VAL A 36 -7.02 -1.21 -3.41
CA VAL A 36 -7.34 0.13 -3.91
C VAL A 36 -6.95 0.24 -5.39
N GLU A 37 -5.72 -0.11 -5.72
CA GLU A 37 -5.18 -0.05 -7.07
C GLU A 37 -5.95 -0.95 -8.04
N GLN A 38 -6.35 -2.15 -7.61
CA GLN A 38 -7.21 -3.03 -8.39
C GLN A 38 -8.53 -2.35 -8.78
N HIS A 39 -9.30 -1.82 -7.82
CA HIS A 39 -10.58 -1.18 -8.15
C HIS A 39 -10.39 0.08 -8.98
N MET A 40 -9.35 0.88 -8.74
CA MET A 40 -9.03 2.06 -9.55
C MET A 40 -8.76 1.69 -11.01
N ARG A 41 -7.94 0.65 -11.26
CA ARG A 41 -7.70 0.15 -12.63
C ARG A 41 -8.96 -0.41 -13.27
N SER A 42 -9.78 -1.15 -12.53
CA SER A 42 -11.04 -1.67 -13.07
C SER A 42 -11.99 -0.55 -13.47
N LEU A 43 -12.13 0.50 -12.65
CA LEU A 43 -12.93 1.69 -13.00
C LEU A 43 -12.40 2.38 -14.26
N GLN A 44 -11.09 2.59 -14.34
CA GLN A 44 -10.45 3.17 -15.52
C GLN A 44 -10.69 2.34 -16.80
N ASN A 45 -10.56 1.02 -16.71
CA ASN A 45 -10.82 0.10 -17.83
C ASN A 45 -12.30 0.10 -18.26
N LEU A 46 -13.20 0.41 -17.33
CA LEU A 46 -14.63 0.61 -17.62
C LEU A 46 -14.91 2.01 -18.19
N GLY A 47 -13.91 2.88 -18.33
CA GLY A 47 -14.03 4.22 -18.91
C GLY A 47 -14.40 5.31 -17.91
N GLU A 48 -14.30 5.04 -16.61
CA GLU A 48 -14.50 6.07 -15.58
C GLU A 48 -13.31 7.04 -15.53
N SER A 49 -13.59 8.32 -15.29
CA SER A 49 -12.56 9.33 -15.05
C SER A 49 -12.02 9.19 -13.63
N THR A 50 -10.88 8.51 -13.48
CA THR A 50 -10.31 8.17 -12.17
C THR A 50 -9.40 9.26 -11.57
N GLU A 51 -9.20 10.39 -12.23
CA GLU A 51 -8.32 11.48 -11.76
C GLU A 51 -9.05 12.53 -10.90
N GLN A 52 -10.31 12.27 -10.53
CA GLN A 52 -11.11 13.18 -9.71
C GLN A 52 -10.61 13.26 -8.26
N ASN A 53 -10.69 14.46 -7.66
CA ASN A 53 -10.29 14.69 -6.26
C ASN A 53 -11.02 13.80 -5.25
N LEU A 54 -12.23 13.34 -5.55
CA LEU A 54 -12.96 12.38 -4.72
C LEU A 54 -12.13 11.11 -4.45
N PHE A 55 -11.42 10.61 -5.45
CA PHE A 55 -10.58 9.43 -5.30
C PHE A 55 -9.37 9.70 -4.39
N VAL A 56 -8.80 10.91 -4.42
CA VAL A 56 -7.74 11.30 -3.48
C VAL A 56 -8.23 11.14 -2.04
N THR A 57 -9.41 11.70 -1.73
CA THR A 57 -10.02 11.61 -0.40
C THR A 57 -10.30 10.16 -0.01
N ILE A 58 -10.90 9.37 -0.91
CA ILE A 58 -11.20 7.96 -0.66
C ILE A 58 -9.90 7.19 -0.37
N ILE A 59 -8.89 7.31 -1.23
CA ILE A 59 -7.59 6.62 -1.09
C ILE A 59 -6.92 6.99 0.23
N MET A 60 -6.77 8.29 0.53
CA MET A 60 -6.15 8.75 1.79
C MET A 60 -6.90 8.25 3.03
N SER A 61 -8.23 8.09 2.96
CA SER A 61 -9.01 7.54 4.07
C SER A 61 -8.66 6.08 4.39
N LYS A 62 -8.08 5.34 3.43
CA LYS A 62 -7.72 3.92 3.57
C LYS A 62 -6.37 3.71 4.22
N PHE A 63 -5.59 4.77 4.43
CA PHE A 63 -4.27 4.68 5.06
C PHE A 63 -4.24 5.42 6.41
N PRO A 64 -3.39 4.99 7.36
CA PRO A 64 -3.17 5.69 8.62
C PRO A 64 -2.67 7.12 8.42
N PRO A 65 -2.99 8.07 9.33
CA PRO A 65 -2.48 9.44 9.27
C PRO A 65 -0.95 9.53 9.18
N SER A 66 -0.23 8.61 9.81
CA SER A 66 1.24 8.56 9.74
C SER A 66 1.76 8.28 8.33
N ILE A 67 1.03 7.48 7.55
CA ILE A 67 1.37 7.21 6.14
C ILE A 67 1.05 8.44 5.30
N ASN A 68 -0.12 9.05 5.50
CA ASN A 68 -0.49 10.27 4.79
C ASN A 68 0.50 11.41 5.08
N LEU A 69 0.94 11.58 6.32
CA LEU A 69 1.97 12.55 6.71
C LEU A 69 3.27 12.32 5.93
N GLU A 70 3.70 11.07 5.77
CA GLU A 70 4.93 10.74 5.06
C GLU A 70 4.80 11.04 3.55
N ILE A 71 3.62 10.85 2.96
CA ILE A 71 3.34 11.27 1.58
C ILE A 71 3.43 12.79 1.44
N GLU A 72 2.79 13.54 2.34
CA GLU A 72 2.79 15.01 2.30
C GLU A 72 4.20 15.60 2.48
N LYS A 73 5.01 15.04 3.40
CA LYS A 73 6.40 15.48 3.61
C LYS A 73 7.28 15.35 2.37
N ASN A 74 7.00 14.37 1.52
CA ASN A 74 7.80 14.06 0.34
C ASN A 74 7.18 14.64 -0.95
N ARG A 75 6.20 15.54 -0.84
CA ARG A 75 5.51 16.16 -1.97
C ARG A 75 6.28 17.40 -2.46
N THR A 76 6.36 17.59 -3.78
CA THR A 76 7.10 18.68 -4.44
C THR A 76 6.19 19.79 -4.96
N ASP A 77 5.23 20.24 -4.15
CA ASP A 77 4.21 21.27 -4.48
C ASP A 77 3.28 20.98 -5.68
N GLU A 78 3.39 19.81 -6.32
CA GLU A 78 2.46 19.36 -7.34
C GLU A 78 1.05 19.10 -6.78
N ILE A 79 0.02 19.35 -7.60
CA ILE A 79 -1.36 18.99 -7.28
C ILE A 79 -1.42 17.48 -7.06
N LEU A 80 -1.95 17.06 -5.91
CA LEU A 80 -2.10 15.65 -5.60
C LEU A 80 -3.26 15.06 -6.41
N THR A 81 -2.94 14.11 -7.28
CA THR A 81 -3.90 13.36 -8.11
C THR A 81 -3.97 11.90 -7.63
N PRO A 82 -5.03 11.17 -7.97
CA PRO A 82 -5.12 9.75 -7.66
C PRO A 82 -3.92 8.95 -8.18
N ASN A 83 -3.43 9.25 -9.39
CA ASN A 83 -2.28 8.58 -9.98
C ASN A 83 -0.97 8.81 -9.20
N ASN A 84 -0.64 10.08 -8.91
CA ASN A 84 0.61 10.38 -8.22
C ASN A 84 0.56 9.94 -6.73
N LEU A 85 -0.63 9.94 -6.11
CA LEU A 85 -0.85 9.38 -4.79
C LEU A 85 -0.58 7.87 -4.75
N LEU A 86 -1.12 7.10 -5.69
CA LEU A 86 -0.87 5.65 -5.77
C LEU A 86 0.63 5.36 -6.00
N LYS A 87 1.30 6.12 -6.87
CA LYS A 87 2.75 5.98 -7.07
C LYS A 87 3.54 6.28 -5.78
N ALA A 88 3.18 7.33 -5.06
CA ALA A 88 3.84 7.72 -3.83
C ALA A 88 3.63 6.66 -2.72
N LEU A 89 2.40 6.15 -2.58
CA LEU A 89 2.08 5.05 -1.66
C LEU A 89 2.88 3.79 -1.99
N ASN A 90 2.90 3.37 -3.26
CA ASN A 90 3.66 2.19 -3.66
C ASN A 90 5.16 2.33 -3.36
N ARG A 91 5.74 3.50 -3.65
CA ARG A 91 7.16 3.78 -3.36
C ARG A 91 7.44 3.66 -1.86
N LEU A 92 6.60 4.27 -1.03
CA LEU A 92 6.73 4.24 0.43
C LEU A 92 6.59 2.82 0.99
N ILE A 93 5.54 2.09 0.60
CA ILE A 93 5.29 0.72 1.07
C ILE A 93 6.44 -0.20 0.64
N SER A 94 6.87 -0.10 -0.62
CA SER A 94 8.00 -0.90 -1.12
C SER A 94 9.31 -0.60 -0.39
N ALA A 95 9.54 0.66 0.03
CA ALA A 95 10.68 1.01 0.86
C ALA A 95 10.59 0.38 2.26
N GLN A 96 9.41 0.40 2.89
CA GLN A 96 9.18 -0.27 4.18
C GLN A 96 9.39 -1.79 4.08
N GLU A 97 8.97 -2.43 2.99
CA GLU A 97 9.17 -3.87 2.76
C GLU A 97 10.65 -4.24 2.66
N ARG A 98 11.44 -3.45 1.92
CA ARG A 98 12.90 -3.65 1.81
C ARG A 98 13.59 -3.49 3.16
N VAL A 99 13.20 -2.47 3.92
CA VAL A 99 13.74 -2.25 5.27
C VAL A 99 13.39 -3.43 6.18
N PHE A 100 12.14 -3.90 6.18
CA PHE A 100 11.71 -5.00 7.03
C PHE A 100 12.34 -6.35 6.64
N THR A 101 12.52 -6.61 5.35
CA THR A 101 13.19 -7.83 4.86
C THR A 101 14.67 -7.85 5.25
N ASN A 102 15.38 -6.72 5.10
CA ASN A 102 16.78 -6.58 5.51
C ASN A 102 16.96 -6.77 7.04
N PHE A 103 16.04 -6.24 7.85
CA PHE A 103 16.11 -6.45 9.31
C PHE A 103 15.87 -7.90 9.73
N ARG A 104 15.10 -8.68 8.96
CA ARG A 104 14.88 -10.11 9.25
C ARG A 104 16.11 -10.96 8.94
N SER A 105 16.86 -10.65 7.88
CA SER A 105 18.10 -11.37 7.55
C SER A 105 19.21 -11.16 8.58
N ASP A 106 19.26 -10.00 9.23
CA ASP A 106 20.25 -9.72 10.27
C ASP A 106 19.97 -10.51 11.57
N GLN A 107 18.71 -10.69 11.94
CA GLN A 107 18.33 -11.45 13.14
C GLN A 107 18.55 -12.96 13.02
N THR A 108 18.42 -13.52 11.81
CA THR A 108 18.71 -14.95 11.58
C THR A 108 20.20 -15.24 11.64
N SER A 109 21.04 -14.29 11.22
CA SER A 109 22.50 -14.45 11.19
C SER A 109 23.12 -14.44 12.60
N SER A 110 22.53 -13.69 13.54
CA SER A 110 23.01 -13.63 14.93
C SER A 110 22.77 -14.93 15.73
N LYS A 111 21.76 -15.74 15.39
CA LYS A 111 21.49 -17.01 16.10
C LYS A 111 22.38 -18.18 15.68
N PHE A 112 23.04 -18.11 14.53
CA PHE A 112 23.92 -19.18 14.04
C PHE A 112 25.36 -19.12 14.58
N GLN A 113 25.79 -18.02 15.22
CA GLN A 113 27.16 -17.90 15.75
C GLN A 113 27.33 -18.33 17.22
N SER A 114 26.25 -18.61 17.96
CA SER A 114 26.32 -18.93 19.39
C SER A 114 26.43 -20.43 19.73
N GLN A 115 26.55 -21.33 18.75
CA GLN A 115 26.58 -22.79 19.00
C GLN A 115 27.94 -23.49 18.79
N HIS A 116 29.03 -22.76 18.56
CA HIS A 116 30.35 -23.39 18.32
C HIS A 116 31.48 -22.87 19.23
N TYR A 117 31.31 -22.90 20.56
CA TYR A 117 32.46 -22.83 21.50
C TYR A 117 32.18 -23.64 22.78
N THR A 118 32.24 -24.96 22.65
CA THR A 118 32.65 -25.90 23.72
C THR A 118 32.91 -27.20 22.97
N THR A 119 34.14 -27.65 22.83
CA THR A 119 34.77 -28.55 23.80
C THR A 119 36.24 -28.66 23.42
N GLU A 120 37.14 -28.39 24.34
CA GLU A 120 38.43 -29.11 24.43
C GLU A 120 38.96 -28.88 25.85
N ALA A 121 38.47 -29.73 26.75
CA ALA A 121 39.20 -30.10 27.95
C ALA A 121 39.73 -31.51 27.68
N LEU A 122 41.05 -31.66 27.69
CA LEU A 122 41.82 -32.78 28.26
C LEU A 122 43.32 -32.45 28.16
#